data_AF-A0A6J8CPR1-F1
#
_entry.id   AF-A0A6J8CPR1-F1
#
_cell.length_a   1.000
_cell.length_b   1.000
_cell.length_c   1.000
_cell.angle_alpha   90.00
_cell.angle_beta   90.00
_cell.angle_gamma   90.00
#
_symmetry.space_group_name_H-M   'P 1'
#
loop_
_entity.id
_entity.type
_entity.pdbx_description
1 polymer ?
#
loop_
_entity_poly.entity_id
_entity_poly.type
_entity_poly.pdbx_seq_one_letter_code
_entity_poly.pdbx_strand_id
1 'polypeptide(L)'
;MSTININTATKEELMGIRDIGEARANLIIKARKIKGTLTLEDLKMIEGVPNTIWDPLIRKYKTKLIIAEQDKVHSKRENMKEVEDLKVTFEKQLRCKSAEIEECLAELQQTKDNLHREMEKDQLEREKSQKELISENIQITQEMSELQHQYESTMAEKEGDFSGRMENVKH
;
A
#
# COMPACT_ATOMS: atom_id res chain seq x y z
N MET A 1 64.08 14.34 -0.35
CA MET A 1 62.75 14.73 -0.87
C MET A 1 61.69 14.41 0.18
N SER A 2 60.99 15.45 0.63
CA SER A 2 60.08 15.46 1.78
C SER A 2 58.78 14.70 1.52
N THR A 3 58.21 14.14 2.58
CA THR A 3 56.85 13.58 2.61
C THR A 3 55.84 14.74 2.60
N ILE A 4 54.71 14.61 1.91
CA ILE A 4 53.64 15.63 1.86
C ILE A 4 52.37 15.00 2.41
N ASN A 5 51.87 15.54 3.50
CA ASN A 5 50.62 15.10 4.09
C ASN A 5 49.44 15.84 3.44
N ILE A 6 48.60 15.16 2.66
CA ILE A 6 47.48 15.77 1.93
C ILE A 6 46.50 16.50 2.85
N ASN A 7 46.34 16.03 4.09
CA ASN A 7 45.39 16.62 5.03
C ASN A 7 45.91 17.93 5.62
N THR A 8 47.21 18.07 5.81
CA THR A 8 47.83 19.24 6.46
C THR A 8 48.63 20.14 5.52
N ALA A 9 48.90 19.69 4.29
CA ALA A 9 49.75 20.41 3.35
C ALA A 9 49.22 21.81 3.03
N THR A 10 50.14 22.74 2.82
CA THR A 10 49.81 24.07 2.28
C THR A 10 49.46 23.96 0.80
N LYS A 11 48.87 25.03 0.25
CA LYS A 11 48.51 25.09 -1.16
C LYS A 11 49.75 24.89 -2.04
N GLU A 12 50.86 25.51 -1.65
CA GLU A 12 52.15 25.47 -2.32
C GLU A 12 52.75 24.06 -2.28
N GLU A 13 52.64 23.37 -1.14
CA GLU A 13 53.10 21.98 -1.00
C GLU A 13 52.26 21.03 -1.86
N LEU A 14 50.94 21.22 -1.93
CA LEU A 14 50.07 20.44 -2.82
C LEU A 14 50.40 20.71 -4.30
N MET A 15 50.71 21.95 -4.67
CA MET A 15 51.11 22.33 -6.02
C MET A 15 52.48 21.75 -6.43
N GLY A 16 53.31 21.36 -5.47
CA GLY A 16 54.56 20.65 -5.72
C GLY A 16 54.35 19.19 -6.16
N ILE A 17 53.12 18.66 -6.09
CA ILE A 17 52.79 17.31 -6.53
C ILE A 17 52.56 17.32 -8.04
N ARG A 18 53.20 16.40 -8.75
CA ARG A 18 53.06 16.24 -10.20
C ARG A 18 51.58 16.13 -10.57
N ASP A 19 51.15 16.89 -11.57
CA ASP A 19 49.78 16.94 -12.09
C ASP A 19 48.76 17.58 -11.12
N ILE A 20 49.18 18.17 -10.00
CA ILE A 20 48.35 18.98 -9.11
C ILE A 20 48.74 20.45 -9.27
N GLY A 21 47.95 21.20 -10.05
CA GLY A 21 48.09 22.65 -10.17
C GLY A 21 47.25 23.42 -9.15
N GLU A 22 47.30 24.74 -9.21
CA GLU A 22 46.58 25.65 -8.31
C GLU A 22 45.08 25.33 -8.16
N ALA A 23 44.39 25.11 -9.28
CA ALA A 23 42.96 24.79 -9.28
C ALA A 23 42.66 23.50 -8.48
N ARG A 24 43.48 22.45 -8.67
CA ARG A 24 43.33 21.15 -7.99
C ARG A 24 43.72 21.22 -6.53
N ALA A 25 44.79 21.94 -6.19
CA ALA A 25 45.20 22.19 -4.82
C ALA A 25 44.07 22.89 -4.04
N ASN A 26 43.43 23.90 -4.63
CA ASN A 26 42.30 24.58 -4.00
C ASN A 26 41.10 23.63 -3.77
N LEU A 27 40.85 22.69 -4.68
CA LEU A 27 39.77 21.70 -4.52
C LEU A 27 40.06 20.73 -3.38
N ILE A 28 41.31 20.25 -3.24
CA ILE A 28 41.74 19.41 -2.13
C ILE A 28 41.58 20.15 -0.79
N ILE A 29 41.97 21.44 -0.75
CA ILE A 29 41.80 22.29 0.44
C ILE A 29 40.31 22.48 0.79
N LYS A 30 39.44 22.67 -0.21
CA LYS A 30 37.99 22.77 0.00
C LYS A 30 37.43 21.45 0.53
N ALA A 31 37.82 20.32 -0.06
CA ALA A 31 37.37 19.00 0.37
C ALA A 31 37.72 18.72 1.84
N ARG A 32 38.95 19.04 2.28
CA ARG A 32 39.32 18.90 3.70
C ARG A 32 38.59 19.89 4.62
N LYS A 33 38.19 21.08 4.15
CA LYS A 33 37.39 22.00 4.96
C LYS A 33 35.98 21.48 5.22
N ILE A 34 35.42 20.71 4.27
CA ILE A 34 34.08 20.15 4.37
C ILE A 34 34.08 18.85 5.19
N LYS A 35 35.01 17.93 4.88
CA LYS A 35 35.05 16.59 5.50
C LYS A 35 36.01 16.50 6.70
N GLY A 36 36.95 17.43 6.84
CA GLY A 36 38.04 17.37 7.81
C GLY A 36 39.23 16.58 7.28
N THR A 37 39.18 15.26 7.41
CA THR A 37 40.24 14.35 6.94
C THR A 37 39.81 13.61 5.68
N LEU A 38 40.66 13.62 4.67
CA LEU A 38 40.43 12.99 3.38
C LEU A 38 41.11 11.61 3.32
N THR A 39 40.37 10.61 2.86
CA THR A 39 40.89 9.28 2.51
C THR A 39 41.20 9.17 1.03
N LEU A 40 41.80 8.05 0.61
CA LEU A 40 42.06 7.77 -0.80
C LEU A 40 40.79 7.77 -1.65
N GLU A 41 39.71 7.22 -1.10
CA GLU A 41 38.42 7.17 -1.75
C GLU A 41 37.86 8.58 -1.96
N ASP A 42 38.00 9.47 -0.96
CA ASP A 42 37.55 10.85 -1.07
C ASP A 42 38.30 11.63 -2.13
N LEU A 43 39.62 11.43 -2.22
CA LEU A 43 40.45 12.10 -3.22
C LEU A 43 40.01 11.75 -4.65
N LYS A 44 39.55 10.52 -4.88
CA LYS A 44 39.00 10.07 -6.17
C LYS A 44 37.62 10.65 -6.48
N MET A 45 36.92 11.17 -5.48
CA MET A 45 35.59 11.77 -5.61
C MET A 45 35.61 13.30 -5.71
N ILE A 46 36.78 13.95 -5.62
CA ILE A 46 36.87 15.41 -5.75
C ILE A 46 36.59 15.81 -7.21
N GLU A 47 35.47 16.48 -7.42
CA GLU A 47 35.09 17.04 -8.71
C GLU A 47 36.19 17.97 -9.25
N GLY A 48 36.63 17.73 -10.50
CA GLY A 48 37.73 18.47 -11.14
C GLY A 48 39.13 17.89 -10.90
N VAL A 49 39.27 16.84 -10.09
CA VAL A 49 40.52 16.07 -9.94
C VAL A 49 40.32 14.64 -10.47
N PRO A 50 40.83 14.32 -11.68
CA PRO A 50 40.71 12.98 -12.24
C PRO A 50 41.32 11.90 -11.33
N ASN A 51 40.59 10.79 -11.17
CA ASN A 51 41.05 9.65 -10.36
C ASN A 51 42.36 9.02 -10.86
N THR A 52 42.64 9.15 -12.16
CA THR A 52 43.84 8.66 -12.85
C THR A 52 45.13 9.33 -12.38
N ILE A 53 45.03 10.52 -11.76
CA ILE A 53 46.18 11.22 -11.21
C ILE A 53 46.64 10.55 -9.91
N TRP A 54 45.69 10.02 -9.13
CA TRP A 54 46.00 9.46 -7.81
C TRP A 54 46.73 8.12 -7.89
N ASP A 55 46.38 7.23 -8.81
CA ASP A 55 46.98 5.88 -8.85
C ASP A 55 48.52 5.90 -9.08
N PRO A 56 49.08 6.70 -10.02
CA PRO A 56 50.53 6.87 -10.16
C PRO A 56 51.18 7.55 -8.95
N LEU A 57 50.48 8.51 -8.33
CA LEU A 57 50.97 9.22 -7.16
C LEU A 57 51.05 8.27 -5.95
N ILE A 58 50.00 7.50 -5.68
CA ILE A 58 49.95 6.53 -4.59
C ILE A 58 50.98 5.43 -4.83
N ARG A 59 51.12 4.94 -6.07
CA ARG A 59 52.13 3.92 -6.40
C ARG A 59 53.56 4.42 -6.19
N LYS A 60 53.85 5.66 -6.60
CA LYS A 60 55.20 6.26 -6.55
C LYS A 60 55.53 6.83 -5.17
N TYR A 61 54.54 7.33 -4.46
CA TYR A 61 54.64 8.08 -3.21
C TYR A 61 53.93 7.35 -2.06
N LYS A 62 53.76 6.02 -2.15
CA LYS A 62 53.12 5.15 -1.14
C LYS A 62 53.63 5.40 0.29
N THR A 63 54.87 5.85 0.43
CA THR A 63 55.54 6.21 1.69
C THR A 63 55.60 7.72 1.98
N LYS A 64 55.20 8.59 1.05
CA LYS A 64 55.28 10.06 1.16
C LYS A 64 53.94 10.75 1.28
N LEU A 65 52.84 10.11 0.87
CA LEU A 65 51.50 10.58 1.16
C LEU A 65 51.10 9.96 2.50
N ILE A 66 51.17 10.74 3.58
CA ILE A 66 50.58 10.34 4.87
C ILE A 66 49.06 10.50 4.69
N ILE A 67 48.45 9.56 3.99
CA ILE A 67 47.02 9.31 4.11
C ILE A 67 46.90 8.47 5.37
N ALA A 68 46.07 8.89 6.32
CA ALA A 68 45.88 8.17 7.56
C ALA A 68 45.38 6.76 7.25
N GLU A 69 46.31 5.81 7.12
CA GLU A 69 46.03 4.39 6.98
C GLU A 69 45.98 3.82 8.39
N GLN A 70 45.02 4.31 9.17
CA GLN A 70 44.57 3.69 10.40
C GLN A 70 43.04 3.63 10.35
N ASP A 71 42.53 2.43 10.61
CA ASP A 71 41.14 2.09 10.94
C ASP A 71 40.20 1.54 9.84
N LYS A 72 40.68 0.52 9.10
CA LYS A 72 39.81 -0.46 8.41
C LYS A 72 39.54 -1.76 9.20
N VAL A 73 40.09 -1.95 10.41
CA VAL A 73 39.95 -3.23 11.15
C VAL A 73 39.09 -3.16 12.42
N HIS A 74 38.86 -1.99 13.03
CA HIS A 74 37.95 -1.87 14.18
C HIS A 74 36.54 -1.35 13.87
N SER A 75 36.34 -0.42 12.94
CA SER A 75 35.00 0.07 12.59
C SER A 75 34.14 -0.92 11.79
N LYS A 76 34.76 -1.93 11.14
CA LYS A 76 34.02 -2.98 10.39
C LYS A 76 33.28 -3.96 11.31
N ARG A 77 33.64 -4.05 12.60
CA ARG A 77 33.07 -5.00 13.57
C ARG A 77 31.94 -4.40 14.40
N GLU A 78 31.98 -3.10 14.68
CA GLU A 78 30.90 -2.38 15.39
C GLU A 78 29.72 -2.08 14.43
N ASN A 79 30.00 -1.63 13.22
CA ASN A 79 28.98 -1.40 12.18
C ASN A 79 28.25 -2.68 11.73
N MET A 80 28.79 -3.88 12.01
CA MET A 80 28.11 -5.14 11.67
C MET A 80 27.13 -5.60 12.74
N LYS A 81 27.36 -5.27 14.02
CA LYS A 81 26.40 -5.58 15.10
C LYS A 81 25.19 -4.67 15.04
N GLU A 82 25.39 -3.38 14.81
CA GLU A 82 24.29 -2.42 14.70
C GLU A 82 23.42 -2.71 13.46
N VAL A 83 24.03 -3.12 12.34
CA VAL A 83 23.30 -3.57 11.13
C VAL A 83 22.56 -4.89 11.37
N GLU A 84 23.13 -5.84 12.12
CA GLU A 84 22.45 -7.09 12.46
C GLU A 84 21.27 -6.86 13.41
N ASP A 85 21.44 -5.98 14.42
CA ASP A 85 20.37 -5.61 15.35
C ASP A 85 19.24 -4.87 14.61
N LEU A 86 19.57 -3.93 13.71
CA LEU A 86 18.58 -3.27 12.84
C LEU A 86 17.83 -4.28 11.95
N LYS A 87 18.53 -5.26 11.38
CA LYS A 87 17.93 -6.30 10.56
C LYS A 87 16.98 -7.18 11.37
N VAL A 88 17.38 -7.61 12.56
CA VAL A 88 16.52 -8.38 13.48
C VAL A 88 15.28 -7.57 13.88
N THR A 89 15.46 -6.28 14.14
CA THR A 89 14.34 -5.39 14.51
C THR A 89 13.36 -5.20 13.35
N PHE A 90 13.86 -5.03 12.13
CA PHE A 90 13.05 -4.91 10.92
C PHE A 90 12.31 -6.21 10.60
N GLU A 91 12.97 -7.37 10.71
CA GLU A 91 12.34 -8.68 10.54
C GLU A 91 11.27 -8.95 11.60
N LYS A 92 11.46 -8.47 12.83
CA LYS A 92 10.44 -8.55 13.89
C LYS A 92 9.24 -7.65 13.57
N GLN A 93 9.48 -6.43 13.10
CA GLN A 93 8.40 -5.52 12.66
C GLN A 93 7.61 -6.10 11.47
N LEU A 94 8.30 -6.68 10.48
CA LEU A 94 7.67 -7.36 9.35
C LEU A 94 6.77 -8.51 9.80
N ARG A 95 7.25 -9.35 10.73
CA ARG A 95 6.45 -10.44 11.31
C ARG A 95 5.25 -9.95 12.12
N CYS A 96 5.40 -8.86 12.89
CA CYS A 96 4.27 -8.26 13.59
C CYS A 96 3.24 -7.70 12.59
N LYS A 97 3.67 -7.01 11.54
CA LYS A 97 2.76 -6.47 10.52
C LYS A 97 2.06 -7.57 9.71
N SER A 98 2.73 -8.68 9.44
CA SER A 98 2.06 -9.82 8.78
C SER A 98 0.96 -10.42 9.67
N ALA A 99 1.21 -10.56 10.97
CA ALA A 99 0.21 -11.08 11.91
C ALA A 99 -1.01 -10.13 12.04
N GLU A 100 -0.78 -8.82 12.12
CA GLU A 100 -1.87 -7.83 12.15
C GLU A 100 -2.73 -7.87 10.86
N ILE A 101 -2.12 -8.12 9.70
CA ILE A 101 -2.84 -8.27 8.43
C ILE A 101 -3.69 -9.54 8.44
N GLU A 102 -3.15 -10.66 8.90
CA GLU A 102 -3.87 -11.94 8.98
C GLU A 102 -5.11 -11.83 9.90
N GLU A 103 -4.97 -11.15 11.04
CA GLU A 103 -6.08 -10.88 11.96
C GLU A 103 -7.16 -10.01 11.29
N CYS A 104 -6.77 -8.92 10.63
CA CYS A 104 -7.69 -8.04 9.90
C CYS A 104 -8.42 -8.77 8.75
N LEU A 105 -7.73 -9.67 8.05
CA LEU A 105 -8.35 -10.50 7.00
C LEU A 105 -9.40 -11.47 7.58
N ALA A 106 -9.14 -12.05 8.75
CA ALA A 106 -10.09 -12.94 9.42
C ALA A 106 -11.35 -12.19 9.87
N GLU A 107 -11.20 -10.99 10.45
CA GLU A 107 -12.32 -10.13 10.84
C GLU A 107 -13.17 -9.71 9.63
N LEU A 108 -12.53 -9.34 8.52
CA LEU A 108 -13.21 -8.97 7.29
C LEU A 108 -14.01 -10.15 6.71
N GLN A 109 -13.43 -11.35 6.72
CA GLN A 109 -14.10 -12.56 6.26
C GLN A 109 -15.33 -12.89 7.12
N GLN A 110 -15.22 -12.80 8.44
CA GLN A 110 -16.34 -13.01 9.35
C GLN A 110 -17.45 -11.97 9.11
N THR A 111 -17.08 -10.71 8.91
CA THR A 111 -18.03 -9.62 8.63
C THR A 111 -18.78 -9.87 7.32
N LYS A 112 -18.07 -10.28 6.26
CA LYS A 112 -18.66 -10.65 4.97
C LYS A 112 -19.67 -11.78 5.11
N ASP A 113 -19.31 -12.83 5.86
CA ASP A 113 -20.19 -13.99 6.03
C ASP A 113 -21.45 -13.64 6.84
N ASN A 114 -21.32 -12.77 7.85
CA ASN A 114 -22.46 -12.27 8.61
C ASN A 114 -23.41 -11.43 7.73
N LEU A 115 -22.86 -10.49 6.96
CA LEU A 115 -23.63 -9.68 6.00
C LEU A 115 -24.36 -10.57 4.97
N HIS A 116 -23.69 -11.59 4.47
CA HIS A 116 -24.31 -12.50 3.51
C HIS A 116 -25.51 -13.24 4.12
N ARG A 117 -25.36 -13.78 5.33
CA ARG A 117 -26.46 -14.43 6.06
C ARG A 117 -27.62 -13.47 6.34
N GLU A 118 -27.34 -12.23 6.69
CA GLU A 118 -28.35 -11.21 6.94
C GLU A 118 -29.13 -10.87 5.66
N MET A 119 -28.42 -10.64 4.54
CA MET A 119 -29.05 -10.42 3.23
C MET A 119 -29.94 -11.59 2.78
N GLU A 120 -29.48 -12.83 2.97
CA GLU A 120 -30.26 -14.03 2.66
C GLU A 120 -31.53 -14.12 3.51
N LYS A 121 -31.43 -13.80 4.80
CA LYS A 121 -32.57 -13.79 5.71
C LYS A 121 -33.59 -12.73 5.31
N ASP A 122 -33.14 -11.51 5.01
CA ASP A 122 -34.00 -10.41 4.57
C ASP A 122 -34.68 -10.71 3.23
N GLN A 123 -34.00 -11.41 2.33
CA GLN A 123 -34.59 -11.87 1.08
C GLN A 123 -35.69 -12.90 1.34
N LEU A 124 -35.42 -13.89 2.17
CA LEU A 124 -36.39 -14.93 2.52
C LEU A 124 -37.64 -14.34 3.18
N GLU A 125 -37.47 -13.34 4.05
CA GLU A 125 -38.57 -12.65 4.73
C GLU A 125 -39.42 -11.85 3.75
N ARG A 126 -38.79 -11.13 2.81
CA ARG A 126 -39.50 -10.46 1.71
C ARG A 126 -40.28 -11.45 0.83
N GLU A 127 -39.69 -12.59 0.48
CA GLU A 127 -40.36 -13.62 -0.31
C GLU A 127 -41.57 -14.23 0.42
N LYS A 128 -41.47 -14.44 1.74
CA LYS A 128 -42.59 -14.92 2.55
C LYS A 128 -43.73 -13.91 2.57
N SER A 129 -43.43 -12.64 2.84
CA SER A 129 -44.42 -11.56 2.85
C SER A 129 -45.10 -11.39 1.48
N GLN A 130 -44.34 -11.47 0.38
CA GLN A 130 -44.92 -11.44 -0.96
C GLN A 130 -45.85 -12.62 -1.23
N LYS A 131 -45.48 -13.85 -0.82
CA LYS A 131 -46.33 -15.03 -0.98
C LYS A 131 -47.63 -14.92 -0.20
N GLU A 132 -47.58 -14.35 1.01
CA GLU A 132 -48.75 -14.09 1.84
C GLU A 132 -49.71 -13.10 1.15
N LEU A 133 -49.20 -11.95 0.67
CA LEU A 133 -49.98 -10.99 -0.11
C LEU A 133 -50.60 -11.60 -1.38
N ILE A 134 -49.86 -12.46 -2.08
CA ILE A 134 -50.38 -13.16 -3.26
C ILE A 134 -51.52 -14.09 -2.86
N SER A 135 -51.38 -14.82 -1.74
CA SER A 135 -52.45 -15.72 -1.27
C SER A 135 -53.72 -14.97 -0.88
N GLU A 136 -53.60 -13.82 -0.22
CA GLU A 136 -54.72 -12.94 0.12
C GLU A 136 -55.42 -12.43 -1.16
N ASN A 137 -54.65 -11.97 -2.15
CA ASN A 137 -55.22 -11.50 -3.42
C ASN A 137 -55.96 -12.61 -4.18
N ILE A 138 -55.45 -13.84 -4.15
CA ILE A 138 -56.13 -15.00 -4.75
C ILE A 138 -57.46 -15.24 -4.05
N GLN A 139 -57.48 -15.22 -2.72
CA GLN A 139 -58.70 -15.41 -1.95
C GLN A 139 -59.74 -14.31 -2.26
N ILE A 140 -59.33 -13.04 -2.22
CA ILE A 140 -60.21 -11.91 -2.57
C ILE A 140 -60.78 -12.09 -3.98
N THR A 141 -59.96 -12.54 -4.94
CA THR A 141 -60.42 -12.79 -6.31
C THR A 141 -61.48 -13.88 -6.38
N GLN A 142 -61.31 -14.97 -5.61
CA GLN A 142 -62.30 -16.04 -5.52
C GLN A 142 -63.62 -15.53 -4.92
N GLU A 143 -63.56 -14.82 -3.79
CA GLU A 143 -64.72 -14.23 -3.13
C GLU A 143 -65.46 -13.23 -4.04
N MET A 144 -64.74 -12.39 -4.78
CA MET A 144 -65.33 -11.49 -5.77
C MET A 144 -66.06 -12.26 -6.88
N SER A 145 -65.48 -13.36 -7.37
CA SER A 145 -66.11 -14.21 -8.39
C SER A 145 -67.40 -14.86 -7.87
N GLU A 146 -67.42 -15.30 -6.61
CA GLU A 146 -68.61 -15.88 -5.98
C GLU A 146 -69.72 -14.85 -5.83
N LEU A 147 -69.40 -13.64 -5.36
CA LEU A 147 -70.35 -12.54 -5.24
C LEU A 147 -70.93 -12.14 -6.60
N GLN A 148 -70.10 -12.10 -7.65
CA GLN A 148 -70.58 -11.81 -8.99
C GLN A 148 -71.56 -12.89 -9.49
N HIS A 149 -71.26 -14.16 -9.26
CA HIS A 149 -72.15 -15.25 -9.64
C HIS A 149 -73.48 -15.20 -8.88
N GLN A 150 -73.46 -14.85 -7.59
CA GLN A 150 -74.67 -14.64 -6.80
C GLN A 150 -75.51 -13.48 -7.35
N TYR A 151 -74.87 -12.35 -7.66
CA TYR A 151 -75.56 -11.20 -8.26
C TYR A 151 -76.25 -11.57 -9.57
N GLU A 152 -75.53 -12.20 -10.50
CA GLU A 152 -76.09 -12.65 -11.79
C GLU A 152 -77.28 -13.61 -11.59
N SER A 153 -77.17 -14.56 -10.67
CA SER A 153 -78.26 -15.50 -10.35
C SER A 153 -79.50 -14.77 -9.82
N THR A 154 -79.33 -13.82 -8.89
CA THR A 154 -80.46 -13.05 -8.36
C THR A 154 -81.13 -12.17 -9.41
N MET A 155 -80.35 -11.57 -10.32
CA MET A 155 -80.90 -10.77 -11.41
C MET A 155 -81.73 -11.64 -12.37
N ALA A 156 -81.24 -12.83 -12.71
CA ALA A 156 -81.98 -13.78 -13.54
C ALA A 156 -83.31 -14.23 -12.89
N GLU A 157 -83.33 -14.48 -11.58
CA GLU A 157 -84.57 -14.81 -10.85
C GLU A 157 -85.59 -13.67 -10.91
N LYS A 158 -85.15 -12.42 -10.70
CA LYS A 158 -86.04 -11.25 -10.77
C LYS A 158 -86.61 -11.05 -12.16
N GLU A 159 -85.81 -11.21 -13.20
CA GLU A 159 -86.28 -11.11 -14.60
C GLU A 159 -87.30 -12.20 -14.94
N GLY A 160 -87.08 -13.43 -14.47
CA GLY A 160 -88.03 -14.54 -14.61
C GLY A 160 -89.37 -14.27 -13.93
N ASP A 161 -89.35 -13.78 -12.69
CA ASP A 161 -90.55 -13.39 -11.93
C ASP A 161 -91.34 -12.27 -12.62
N PHE A 162 -90.64 -11.25 -13.15
CA PHE A 162 -91.27 -10.16 -13.90
C PHE A 162 -91.93 -10.66 -15.19
N SER A 163 -91.25 -11.55 -15.93
CA SER A 163 -91.80 -12.15 -17.16
C SER A 163 -93.06 -12.98 -16.87
N GLY A 164 -93.01 -13.86 -15.87
CA GLY A 164 -94.15 -14.70 -15.47
C GLY A 164 -95.36 -13.90 -14.95
N ARG A 165 -95.14 -12.78 -14.26
CA ARG A 165 -96.22 -11.86 -13.87
C ARG A 165 -96.87 -11.17 -15.07
N MET A 166 -96.09 -10.78 -16.09
CA MET A 166 -96.61 -10.13 -17.30
C MET A 166 -97.41 -11.08 -18.19
N GLU A 167 -97.09 -12.37 -18.18
CA GLU A 167 -97.84 -13.41 -18.92
C GLU A 167 -99.22 -13.71 -18.30
N ASN A 168 -99.29 -13.72 -16.97
CA ASN A 168 -100.53 -13.98 -16.22
C ASN A 168 -101.54 -12.82 -16.23
N VAL A 169 -101.14 -11.61 -16.64
CA VAL A 169 -102.04 -10.44 -16.77
C VAL A 169 -102.74 -10.40 -18.14
N LYS A 170 -102.33 -11.25 -19.09
CA LYS A 170 -102.88 -11.29 -20.47
C LYS A 170 -104.04 -12.29 -20.67
N HIS A 171 -104.54 -12.93 -19.62
CA HIS A 171 -105.70 -13.84 -19.64
C HIS A 171 -106.84 -13.27 -18.80
#